data_AF-A0A8B7UXZ8-F1
#
_entry.id   AF-A0A8B7UXZ8-F1
#
_cell.length_a   1.000
_cell.length_b   1.000
_cell.length_c   1.000
_cell.angle_alpha   90.00
_cell.angle_beta   90.00
_cell.angle_gamma   90.00
#
_symmetry.space_group_name_H-M   'P 1'
#
loop_
_entity.id
_entity.type
_entity.pdbx_description
1 polymer ?
#
loop_
_entity_poly.entity_id
_entity_poly.type
_entity_poly.pdbx_seq_one_letter_code
_entity_poly.pdbx_strand_id
1 'polypeptide(L)'
;MGTPGSGRKRTPVKDRFSAEDEALSNIAREAEARLAAKRAARAEARDIRMRELERQQKELDEKSDKQYAENYTRPSSRNSASATTPLSGNSSRRGSGDTSSLIDPDTSLSELRDIYDLKDQIQDVEGRYMQGLKELKESLSEVEEKYKKAMVSNAQLDNEKNNLIYQVDTLKDVIEEQEEQMAEFYRENEEKSKELERQKHMCSVLQHKMDELKEGLRQRDELIEENQHMQQKIDTMAKEVFDLQETLLWKDKKIGALEKQKDYIACLRNERDALREELADLQETVKTAEKHGLVIIPDGTPNGDVNHEPMVGAITVVSQEAAQVLESAGEGPLDVRLRKLAGEKEELLSQIRKLKLQLEEERQKCTRNDGTAGDVAGLQNGSDLQFIEMQRDANRQISEYKFKLSKAEQDITTLEQSISRLEGQVLRYKTAAENAEKVEDELKAEKRKLQRELRTALDKIEEMEMTNSHLAKRLEKMKANRTALLAQQ
;
A
#
# COMPACT_ATOMS: atom_id res chain seq x y z
N MET A 1 5.02 -38.23 -54.26
CA MET A 1 6.26 -38.63 -53.55
C MET A 1 6.90 -37.38 -52.97
N GLY A 2 6.64 -37.09 -51.69
CA GLY A 2 7.23 -35.96 -50.97
C GLY A 2 7.32 -36.33 -49.49
N THR A 3 8.54 -36.46 -48.98
CA THR A 3 8.88 -36.85 -47.60
C THR A 3 8.69 -35.69 -46.62
N PRO A 4 8.15 -35.90 -45.40
CA PRO A 4 8.13 -34.86 -44.38
C PRO A 4 9.46 -34.83 -43.61
N GLY A 5 10.08 -33.65 -43.56
CA GLY A 5 11.30 -33.39 -42.79
C GLY A 5 11.06 -33.42 -41.28
N SER A 6 11.97 -34.09 -40.57
CA SER A 6 12.01 -34.29 -39.12
C SER A 6 12.14 -32.97 -38.35
N GLY A 7 11.20 -32.73 -37.43
CA GLY A 7 11.17 -31.56 -36.55
C GLY A 7 12.21 -31.66 -35.43
N ARG A 8 13.11 -30.66 -35.37
CA ARG A 8 14.04 -30.48 -34.25
C ARG A 8 13.33 -29.73 -33.12
N LYS A 9 12.79 -30.47 -32.14
CA LYS A 9 12.26 -29.89 -30.89
C LYS A 9 13.40 -29.18 -30.13
N ARG A 10 13.31 -27.86 -29.97
CA ARG A 10 14.12 -27.12 -28.99
C ARG A 10 13.59 -27.44 -27.58
N THR A 11 14.44 -28.00 -26.73
CA THR A 11 14.22 -28.11 -25.29
C THR A 11 14.10 -26.70 -24.69
N PRO A 12 13.11 -26.42 -23.83
CA PRO A 12 12.96 -25.10 -23.22
C PRO A 12 14.07 -24.87 -22.19
N VAL A 13 14.77 -23.74 -22.31
CA VAL A 13 15.84 -23.27 -21.41
C VAL A 13 15.24 -22.73 -20.11
N LYS A 14 14.45 -23.54 -19.40
CA LYS A 14 13.70 -23.10 -18.21
C LYS A 14 14.44 -23.36 -16.89
N ASP A 15 15.39 -24.30 -16.86
CA ASP A 15 16.05 -24.71 -15.62
C ASP A 15 17.41 -24.03 -15.35
N ARG A 16 17.99 -23.33 -16.34
CA ARG A 16 19.30 -22.66 -16.14
C ARG A 16 19.20 -21.39 -15.30
N PHE A 17 18.13 -20.61 -15.49
CA PHE A 17 17.90 -19.39 -14.70
C PHE A 17 17.55 -19.72 -13.24
N SER A 18 16.87 -20.82 -12.96
CA SER A 18 16.51 -21.22 -11.59
C SER A 18 17.72 -21.63 -10.76
N ALA A 19 18.68 -22.37 -11.36
CA ALA A 19 19.87 -22.81 -10.65
C ALA A 19 20.87 -21.67 -10.38
N GLU A 20 20.96 -20.70 -11.30
CA GLU A 20 21.76 -19.49 -11.10
C GLU A 20 21.15 -18.57 -10.03
N ASP A 21 19.83 -18.40 -10.02
CA ASP A 21 19.13 -17.58 -9.01
C ASP A 21 19.20 -18.22 -7.60
N GLU A 22 19.10 -19.55 -7.53
CA GLU A 22 19.30 -20.31 -6.29
C GLU A 22 20.76 -20.23 -5.78
N ALA A 23 21.75 -20.25 -6.69
CA ALA A 23 23.15 -20.04 -6.33
C ALA A 23 23.41 -18.63 -5.81
N LEU A 24 22.82 -17.59 -6.43
CA LEU A 24 22.93 -16.21 -5.97
C LEU A 24 22.25 -16.02 -4.60
N SER A 25 21.08 -16.64 -4.38
CA SER A 25 20.39 -16.63 -3.09
C SER A 25 21.22 -17.30 -1.99
N ASN A 26 21.88 -18.42 -2.28
CA ASN A 26 22.77 -19.10 -1.34
C ASN A 26 24.02 -18.27 -1.00
N ILE A 27 24.63 -17.62 -2.00
CA ILE A 27 25.76 -16.70 -1.80
C ILE A 27 25.35 -15.51 -0.92
N ALA A 28 24.17 -14.92 -1.16
CA ALA A 28 23.66 -13.82 -0.36
C ALA A 28 23.45 -14.24 1.11
N ARG A 29 22.82 -15.40 1.34
CA ARG A 29 22.59 -15.95 2.68
C ARG A 29 23.90 -16.28 3.41
N GLU A 30 24.89 -16.82 2.70
CA GLU A 30 26.20 -17.10 3.27
C GLU A 30 26.98 -15.81 3.61
N ALA A 31 26.88 -14.78 2.76
CA ALA A 31 27.46 -13.47 3.03
C ALA A 31 26.82 -12.80 4.26
N GLU A 32 25.50 -12.90 4.39
CA GLU A 32 24.74 -12.39 5.55
C GLU A 32 25.13 -13.14 6.83
N ALA A 33 25.22 -14.47 6.80
CA ALA A 33 25.67 -15.27 7.93
C ALA A 33 27.10 -14.90 8.37
N ARG A 34 28.00 -14.62 7.41
CA ARG A 34 29.37 -14.17 7.71
C ARG A 34 29.41 -12.77 8.31
N LEU A 35 28.55 -11.85 7.86
CA LEU A 35 28.40 -10.52 8.46
C LEU A 35 27.84 -10.62 9.88
N ALA A 36 26.80 -11.44 10.09
CA ALA A 36 26.23 -11.68 11.41
C ALA A 36 27.27 -12.28 12.39
N ALA A 37 28.10 -13.22 11.93
CA ALA A 37 29.19 -13.77 12.74
C ALA A 37 30.25 -12.71 13.09
N LYS A 38 30.58 -11.81 12.15
CA LYS A 38 31.47 -10.67 12.44
C LYS A 38 30.86 -9.71 13.46
N ARG A 39 29.56 -9.41 13.36
CA ARG A 39 28.84 -8.58 14.34
C ARG A 39 28.89 -9.20 15.74
N ALA A 40 28.63 -10.51 15.85
CA ALA A 40 28.72 -11.24 17.11
C ALA A 40 30.14 -11.22 17.70
N ALA A 41 31.16 -11.48 16.90
CA ALA A 41 32.56 -11.44 17.35
C ALA A 41 32.99 -10.04 17.82
N ARG A 42 32.54 -8.98 17.13
CA ARG A 42 32.77 -7.59 17.56
C ARG A 42 32.06 -7.29 18.88
N ALA A 43 30.80 -7.72 19.02
CA ALA A 43 30.05 -7.55 20.27
C ALA A 43 30.75 -8.25 21.44
N GLU A 44 31.19 -9.50 21.26
CA GLU A 44 31.96 -10.23 22.28
C GLU A 44 33.29 -9.53 22.62
N ALA A 45 33.99 -8.97 21.63
CA ALA A 45 35.22 -8.22 21.86
C ALA A 45 34.99 -6.93 22.68
N ARG A 46 33.89 -6.19 22.41
CA ARG A 46 33.47 -5.03 23.21
C ARG A 46 33.19 -5.45 24.65
N ASP A 47 32.50 -6.57 24.82
CA ASP A 47 32.10 -7.11 26.11
C ASP A 47 33.30 -7.54 26.97
N ILE A 48 34.30 -8.17 26.35
CA ILE A 48 35.58 -8.51 26.99
C ILE A 48 36.34 -7.25 27.40
N ARG A 49 36.43 -6.25 26.50
CA ARG A 49 37.12 -4.99 26.75
C ARG A 49 36.48 -4.20 27.90
N MET A 50 35.14 -4.18 27.97
CA MET A 50 34.39 -3.58 29.08
C MET A 50 34.67 -4.27 30.41
N ARG A 51 34.66 -5.61 30.44
CA ARG A 51 35.00 -6.37 31.65
C ARG A 51 36.43 -6.15 32.14
N GLU A 52 37.40 -6.04 31.23
CA GLU A 52 38.80 -5.74 31.58
C GLU A 52 38.93 -4.32 32.17
N LEU A 53 38.20 -3.34 31.61
CA LEU A 53 38.16 -1.97 32.15
C LEU A 53 37.57 -1.92 33.56
N GLU A 54 36.46 -2.61 33.81
CA GLU A 54 35.89 -2.73 35.15
C GLU A 54 36.86 -3.39 36.15
N ARG A 55 37.65 -4.36 35.67
CA ARG A 55 38.68 -5.03 36.47
C ARG A 55 39.82 -4.07 36.83
N GLN A 56 40.30 -3.29 35.86
CA GLN A 56 41.34 -2.28 36.09
C GLN A 56 40.87 -1.16 37.04
N GLN A 57 39.61 -0.73 36.90
CA GLN A 57 39.01 0.25 37.79
C GLN A 57 38.96 -0.27 39.24
N LYS A 58 38.48 -1.50 39.45
CA LYS A 58 38.46 -2.15 40.77
C LYS A 58 39.86 -2.32 41.37
N GLU A 59 40.86 -2.70 40.57
CA GLU A 59 42.23 -2.82 41.05
C GLU A 59 42.85 -1.47 41.47
N LEU A 60 42.50 -0.39 40.78
CA LEU A 60 42.93 0.96 41.15
C LEU A 60 42.27 1.41 42.44
N ASP A 61 40.96 1.20 42.59
CA ASP A 61 40.21 1.51 43.81
C ASP A 61 40.76 0.72 45.02
N GLU A 62 41.04 -0.58 44.85
CA GLU A 62 41.67 -1.40 45.89
C GLU A 62 43.10 -0.94 46.24
N LYS A 63 43.86 -0.43 45.26
CA LYS A 63 45.23 0.10 45.49
C LYS A 63 45.18 1.45 46.20
N SER A 64 44.22 2.31 45.89
CA SER A 64 44.00 3.57 46.62
C SER A 64 43.53 3.31 48.05
N ASP A 65 42.66 2.33 48.28
CA ASP A 65 42.21 1.95 49.62
C ASP A 65 43.35 1.35 50.46
N LYS A 66 44.23 0.54 49.84
CA LYS A 66 45.43 0.01 50.50
C LYS A 66 46.42 1.11 50.87
N GLN A 67 46.65 2.11 50.00
CA GLN A 67 47.48 3.28 50.32
C GLN A 67 46.85 4.17 51.40
N TYR A 68 45.53 4.28 51.45
CA TYR A 68 44.82 5.00 52.51
C TYR A 68 44.91 4.28 53.87
N ALA A 69 44.78 2.95 53.89
CA ALA A 69 44.90 2.14 55.10
C ALA A 69 46.34 2.08 55.65
N GLU A 70 47.34 2.05 54.77
CA GLU A 70 48.76 2.00 55.14
C GLU A 70 49.25 3.34 55.76
N ASN A 71 48.66 4.47 55.35
CA ASN A 71 48.94 5.79 55.94
C ASN A 71 48.34 5.99 57.34
N TYR A 72 47.29 5.25 57.73
CA TYR A 72 46.63 5.41 59.03
C TYR A 72 47.07 4.40 60.12
N THR A 73 47.94 3.43 59.80
CA THR A 73 48.27 2.32 60.73
C THR A 73 49.75 2.24 61.12
N ARG A 74 50.56 3.29 60.94
CA ARG A 74 51.97 3.28 61.39
C ARG A 74 52.25 4.27 62.52
N PRO A 75 52.58 3.81 63.75
CA PRO A 75 52.98 4.69 64.84
C PRO A 75 54.41 5.19 64.60
N SER A 76 54.57 6.47 64.32
CA SER A 76 55.90 7.11 64.28
C SER A 76 56.26 7.58 65.70
N SER A 77 56.79 6.66 66.49
CA SER A 77 57.59 6.96 67.68
C SER A 77 58.98 6.38 67.47
N ARG A 78 59.98 7.25 67.29
CA ARG A 78 61.30 7.08 67.89
C ARG A 78 62.14 8.35 67.77
N ASN A 79 62.46 8.85 68.96
CA ASN A 79 63.50 9.81 69.31
C ASN A 79 64.82 9.62 68.55
N SER A 80 65.53 10.72 68.34
CA SER A 80 66.97 10.79 68.59
C SER A 80 67.31 12.19 69.09
N ALA A 81 67.11 12.39 70.39
CA ALA A 81 67.88 13.35 71.16
C ALA A 81 69.26 12.73 71.39
N SER A 82 70.32 13.49 71.11
CA SER A 82 71.63 13.25 71.69
C SER A 82 72.22 14.59 72.09
N ALA A 83 71.98 14.94 73.35
CA ALA A 83 72.80 15.86 74.09
C ALA A 83 73.96 15.07 74.71
N THR A 84 75.20 15.48 74.43
CA THR A 84 76.36 15.20 75.30
C THR A 84 77.26 16.44 75.31
N THR A 85 77.16 17.11 76.45
CA THR A 85 78.11 17.91 77.25
C THR A 85 79.60 18.01 76.82
N PRO A 86 80.30 19.07 77.30
CA PRO A 86 81.59 19.57 76.83
C PRO A 86 82.78 18.92 77.55
N LEU A 87 84.02 19.13 77.07
CA LEU A 87 85.23 19.31 77.91
C LEU A 87 86.50 19.57 77.08
N SER A 88 87.37 20.45 77.63
CA SER A 88 88.85 20.41 77.62
C SER A 88 89.60 20.51 76.28
N GLY A 89 90.67 21.32 76.09
CA GLY A 89 91.65 21.83 77.04
C GLY A 89 93.00 21.13 76.83
N ASN A 90 93.78 21.56 75.83
CA ASN A 90 95.22 21.31 75.66
C ASN A 90 95.83 22.59 75.03
N SER A 91 96.61 23.43 75.72
CA SER A 91 97.96 23.23 76.25
C SER A 91 99.01 22.92 75.18
N SER A 92 99.81 23.93 74.83
CA SER A 92 101.27 23.77 74.73
C SER A 92 101.96 25.13 74.83
N ARG A 93 102.63 25.31 75.98
CA ARG A 93 103.71 26.28 76.18
C ARG A 93 104.98 25.70 75.57
N ARG A 94 105.61 26.41 74.64
CA ARG A 94 107.06 26.31 74.39
C ARG A 94 107.58 27.69 74.01
N GLY A 95 108.46 28.22 74.85
CA GLY A 95 109.24 29.42 74.56
C GLY A 95 110.51 29.08 73.78
N SER A 96 110.98 30.10 73.06
CA SER A 96 112.33 30.38 72.54
C SER A 96 112.13 31.64 71.69
N GLY A 97 112.80 32.78 71.85
CA GLY A 97 114.18 33.02 72.24
C GLY A 97 114.74 33.95 71.15
N ASP A 98 114.81 35.24 71.48
CA ASP A 98 115.65 36.30 70.91
C ASP A 98 115.72 36.52 69.39
N THR A 99 115.13 37.63 68.93
CA THR A 99 115.88 38.66 68.17
C THR A 99 115.23 40.04 68.36
N SER A 100 115.96 40.90 69.06
CA SER A 100 115.71 42.34 69.19
C SER A 100 115.69 43.03 67.82
N SER A 101 114.65 43.81 67.55
CA SER A 101 114.81 45.10 66.84
C SER A 101 113.58 45.98 67.10
N LEU A 102 113.84 47.22 67.53
CA LEU A 102 112.88 48.29 67.77
C LEU A 102 111.78 48.33 66.70
N ILE A 103 110.52 48.18 67.12
CA ILE A 103 109.35 48.61 66.33
C ILE A 103 108.40 49.40 67.24
N ASP A 104 107.98 50.51 66.66
CA ASP A 104 107.10 51.57 67.15
C ASP A 104 105.74 51.03 67.62
N PRO A 105 105.21 51.42 68.80
CA PRO A 105 103.91 50.98 69.31
C PRO A 105 102.71 51.22 68.37
N ASP A 106 102.83 52.12 67.39
CA ASP A 106 101.77 52.40 66.41
C ASP A 106 101.66 51.33 65.29
N THR A 107 102.73 50.57 64.99
CA THR A 107 102.70 49.54 63.94
C THR A 107 101.96 48.27 64.39
N SER A 108 102.19 47.83 65.62
CA SER A 108 101.54 46.64 66.20
C SER A 108 100.03 46.83 66.42
N LEU A 109 99.58 48.08 66.63
CA LEU A 109 98.16 48.43 66.72
C LEU A 109 97.48 48.46 65.35
N SER A 110 98.22 48.84 64.29
CA SER A 110 97.74 48.76 62.90
C SER A 110 97.51 47.32 62.48
N GLU A 111 98.46 46.42 62.73
CA GLU A 111 98.34 45.00 62.39
C GLU A 111 97.17 44.32 63.13
N LEU A 112 96.91 44.70 64.39
CA LEU A 112 95.75 44.20 65.13
C LEU A 112 94.42 44.68 64.52
N ARG A 113 94.35 45.95 64.07
CA ARG A 113 93.18 46.49 63.35
C ARG A 113 92.95 45.76 62.03
N ASP A 114 94.02 45.52 61.27
CA ASP A 114 93.95 44.77 60.00
C ASP A 114 93.46 43.33 60.21
N ILE A 115 93.84 42.67 61.31
CA ILE A 115 93.36 41.33 61.68
C ILE A 115 91.85 41.34 61.99
N TYR A 116 91.34 42.36 62.68
CA TYR A 116 89.89 42.50 62.91
C TYR A 116 89.13 42.81 61.62
N ASP A 117 89.66 43.68 60.76
CA ASP A 117 89.04 44.00 59.46
C ASP A 117 89.02 42.76 58.54
N LEU A 118 90.08 41.95 58.53
CA LEU A 118 90.12 40.68 57.81
C LEU A 118 89.12 39.66 58.37
N LYS A 119 88.97 39.60 59.70
CA LYS A 119 87.98 38.72 60.35
C LYS A 119 86.56 39.11 59.96
N ASP A 120 86.24 40.40 59.94
CA ASP A 120 84.92 40.90 59.53
C ASP A 120 84.66 40.61 58.03
N GLN A 121 85.67 40.79 57.17
CA GLN A 121 85.56 40.41 55.75
C GLN A 121 85.33 38.91 55.55
N ILE A 122 85.99 38.06 56.35
CA ILE A 122 85.77 36.61 56.32
C ILE A 122 84.33 36.29 56.75
N GLN A 123 83.83 36.91 57.82
CA GLN A 123 82.45 36.73 58.26
C GLN A 123 81.43 37.19 57.21
N ASP A 124 81.69 38.29 56.51
CA ASP A 124 80.85 38.77 55.41
C ASP A 124 80.88 37.83 54.19
N VAL A 125 82.03 37.23 53.88
CA VAL A 125 82.17 36.22 52.82
C VAL A 125 81.47 34.93 53.21
N GLU A 126 81.65 34.45 54.45
CA GLU A 126 80.97 33.28 55.00
C GLU A 126 79.45 33.51 55.04
N GLY A 127 78.99 34.70 55.44
CA GLY A 127 77.58 35.09 55.44
C GLY A 127 76.98 35.06 54.04
N ARG A 128 77.68 35.62 53.04
CA ARG A 128 77.26 35.57 51.63
C ARG A 128 77.26 34.14 51.07
N TYR A 129 78.26 33.34 51.41
CA TYR A 129 78.34 31.94 51.00
C TYR A 129 77.18 31.12 51.60
N MET A 130 76.92 31.28 52.90
CA MET A 130 75.81 30.61 53.59
C MET A 130 74.45 31.04 53.05
N GLN A 131 74.28 32.33 52.71
CA GLN A 131 73.08 32.84 52.06
C GLN A 131 72.89 32.26 50.66
N GLY A 132 73.94 32.23 49.82
CA GLY A 132 73.86 31.62 48.49
C GLY A 132 73.58 30.11 48.54
N LEU A 133 74.12 29.40 49.54
CA LEU A 133 73.84 27.98 49.76
C LEU A 133 72.40 27.74 50.22
N LYS A 134 71.82 28.66 51.00
CA LYS A 134 70.40 28.62 51.38
C LYS A 134 69.49 28.85 50.18
N GLU A 135 69.77 29.87 49.37
CA GLU A 135 69.02 30.17 48.13
C GLU A 135 69.09 29.02 47.13
N LEU A 136 70.25 28.36 46.98
CA LEU A 136 70.38 27.20 46.10
C LEU A 136 69.55 26.00 46.58
N LYS A 137 69.47 25.78 47.90
CA LYS A 137 68.62 24.73 48.49
C LYS A 137 67.13 25.02 48.32
N GLU A 138 66.73 26.28 48.51
CA GLU A 138 65.35 26.71 48.29
C GLU A 138 64.97 26.56 46.80
N SER A 139 65.84 26.99 45.88
CA SER A 139 65.65 26.81 44.44
C SER A 139 65.58 25.33 44.03
N LEU A 140 66.43 24.48 44.61
CA LEU A 140 66.38 23.04 44.38
C LEU A 140 65.03 22.46 44.83
N SER A 141 64.57 22.82 46.04
CA SER A 141 63.27 22.38 46.57
C SER A 141 62.10 22.83 45.69
N GLU A 142 62.13 24.07 45.19
CA GLU A 142 61.09 24.57 44.28
C GLU A 142 61.04 23.80 42.95
N VAL A 143 62.20 23.47 42.38
CA VAL A 143 62.29 22.68 41.15
C VAL A 143 61.81 21.25 41.38
N GLU A 144 62.17 20.64 42.51
CA GLU A 144 61.68 19.32 42.90
C GLU A 144 60.16 19.27 43.06
N GLU A 145 59.55 20.30 43.67
CA GLU A 145 58.09 20.39 43.77
C GLU A 145 57.42 20.60 42.41
N LYS A 146 58.00 21.43 41.53
CA LYS A 146 57.51 21.62 40.16
C LYS A 146 57.57 20.32 39.37
N TYR A 147 58.65 19.55 39.51
CA TYR A 147 58.79 18.24 38.88
C TYR A 147 57.73 17.25 39.38
N LYS A 148 57.49 17.17 40.69
CA LYS A 148 56.43 16.33 41.27
C LYS A 148 55.05 16.70 40.72
N LYS A 149 54.72 18.00 40.66
CA LYS A 149 53.44 18.47 40.08
C LYS A 149 53.32 18.10 38.60
N ALA A 150 54.39 18.29 37.82
CA ALA A 150 54.40 17.91 36.41
C ALA A 150 54.22 16.40 36.22
N MET A 151 54.82 15.57 37.07
CA MET A 151 54.66 14.11 37.01
C MET A 151 53.22 13.68 37.30
N VAL A 152 52.57 14.26 38.31
CA VAL A 152 51.15 13.99 38.63
C VAL A 152 50.25 14.43 37.48
N SER A 153 50.48 15.62 36.91
CA SER A 153 49.73 16.12 35.76
C SER A 153 49.92 15.24 34.52
N ASN A 154 51.14 14.75 34.26
CA ASN A 154 51.40 13.86 33.13
C ASN A 154 50.65 12.52 33.29
N ALA A 155 50.63 11.95 34.49
CA ALA A 155 49.85 10.75 34.76
C ALA A 155 48.33 10.96 34.59
N GLN A 156 47.82 12.14 34.96
CA GLN A 156 46.42 12.50 34.70
C GLN A 156 46.12 12.60 33.20
N LEU A 157 46.99 13.26 32.44
CA LEU A 157 46.86 13.39 30.99
C LEU A 157 46.93 12.04 30.27
N ASP A 158 47.78 11.11 30.72
CA ASP A 158 47.83 9.76 30.17
C ASP A 158 46.52 8.97 30.42
N ASN A 159 45.91 9.13 31.59
CA ASN A 159 44.60 8.54 31.88
C ASN A 159 43.49 9.16 31.00
N GLU A 160 43.46 10.48 30.88
CA GLU A 160 42.50 11.18 30.01
C GLU A 160 42.68 10.77 28.54
N LYS A 161 43.92 10.67 28.07
CA LYS A 161 44.26 10.18 26.73
C LYS A 161 43.73 8.76 26.51
N ASN A 162 43.97 7.84 27.45
CA ASN A 162 43.46 6.48 27.36
C ASN A 162 41.92 6.47 27.31
N ASN A 163 41.26 7.21 28.18
CA ASN A 163 39.79 7.35 28.18
C ASN A 163 39.26 7.85 26.84
N LEU A 164 39.89 8.87 26.25
CA LEU A 164 39.50 9.39 24.93
C LEU A 164 39.74 8.37 23.82
N ILE A 165 40.81 7.59 23.87
CA ILE A 165 41.05 6.50 22.91
C ILE A 165 39.91 5.47 22.96
N TYR A 166 39.47 5.07 24.17
CA TYR A 166 38.33 4.16 24.30
C TYR A 166 37.04 4.76 23.74
N GLN A 167 36.76 6.03 24.03
CA GLN A 167 35.57 6.70 23.49
C GLN A 167 35.59 6.75 21.96
N VAL A 168 36.75 7.08 21.36
CA VAL A 168 36.91 7.09 19.91
C VAL A 168 36.68 5.71 19.30
N ASP A 169 37.21 4.65 19.91
CA ASP A 169 37.01 3.29 19.42
C ASP A 169 35.54 2.88 19.48
N THR A 170 34.84 3.16 20.60
CA THR A 170 33.39 2.91 20.72
C THR A 170 32.58 3.70 19.70
N LEU A 171 32.95 4.94 19.43
CA LEU A 171 32.25 5.76 18.43
C LEU A 171 32.48 5.25 17.00
N LYS A 172 33.68 4.80 16.65
CA LYS A 172 33.94 4.14 15.35
C LYS A 172 33.07 2.90 15.18
N ASP A 173 32.98 2.12 16.25
CA ASP A 173 32.16 0.93 16.33
C ASP A 173 30.66 1.20 16.08
N VAL A 174 30.14 2.32 16.60
CA VAL A 174 28.76 2.78 16.35
C VAL A 174 28.60 3.31 14.93
N ILE A 175 29.59 4.02 14.39
CA ILE A 175 29.56 4.52 13.00
C ILE A 175 29.52 3.35 12.02
N GLU A 176 30.36 2.33 12.19
CA GLU A 176 30.35 1.13 11.34
C GLU A 176 28.97 0.43 11.37
N GLU A 177 28.34 0.33 12.55
CA GLU A 177 27.00 -0.25 12.69
C GLU A 177 25.93 0.59 11.96
N GLN A 178 26.00 1.92 12.05
CA GLN A 178 25.10 2.81 11.33
C GLN A 178 25.30 2.72 9.81
N GLU A 179 26.54 2.62 9.32
CA GLU A 179 26.84 2.43 7.90
C GLU A 179 26.26 1.11 7.38
N GLU A 180 26.37 0.03 8.16
CA GLU A 180 25.78 -1.27 7.82
C GLU A 180 24.24 -1.20 7.79
N GLN A 181 23.61 -0.53 8.76
CA GLN A 181 22.15 -0.31 8.77
C GLN A 181 21.69 0.52 7.56
N MET A 182 22.42 1.59 7.23
CA MET A 182 22.14 2.40 6.04
C MET A 182 22.23 1.56 4.75
N ALA A 183 23.24 0.71 4.62
CA ALA A 183 23.38 -0.19 3.48
C ALA A 183 22.25 -1.23 3.39
N GLU A 184 21.75 -1.72 4.54
CA GLU A 184 20.56 -2.58 4.59
C GLU A 184 19.30 -1.84 4.12
N PHE A 185 19.06 -0.61 4.61
CA PHE A 185 17.92 0.20 4.15
C PHE A 185 17.97 0.51 2.65
N TYR A 186 19.16 0.79 2.09
CA TYR A 186 19.29 1.00 0.65
C TYR A 186 18.93 -0.25 -0.15
N ARG A 187 19.36 -1.44 0.29
CA ARG A 187 19.00 -2.71 -0.36
C ARG A 187 17.50 -2.99 -0.27
N GLU A 188 16.89 -2.83 0.90
CA GLU A 188 15.44 -3.03 1.06
C GLU A 188 14.66 -2.05 0.17
N ASN A 189 15.07 -0.78 0.12
CA ASN A 189 14.42 0.21 -0.74
C ASN A 189 14.52 -0.17 -2.23
N GLU A 190 15.66 -0.70 -2.68
CA GLU A 190 15.82 -1.19 -4.06
C GLU A 190 14.90 -2.38 -4.35
N GLU A 191 14.77 -3.33 -3.43
CA GLU A 191 13.86 -4.48 -3.55
C GLU A 191 12.39 -4.02 -3.59
N LYS A 192 11.98 -3.10 -2.71
CA LYS A 192 10.63 -2.52 -2.71
C LYS A 192 10.35 -1.76 -4.00
N SER A 193 11.35 -1.04 -4.53
CA SER A 193 11.23 -0.35 -5.82
C SER A 193 11.03 -1.33 -6.98
N LYS A 194 11.77 -2.44 -7.01
CA LYS A 194 11.57 -3.51 -8.01
C LYS A 194 10.19 -4.16 -7.92
N GLU A 195 9.71 -4.42 -6.70
CA GLU A 195 8.37 -4.98 -6.50
C GLU A 195 7.28 -4.00 -6.93
N LEU A 196 7.44 -2.70 -6.63
CA LEU A 196 6.54 -1.66 -7.11
C LEU A 196 6.43 -1.64 -8.64
N GLU A 197 7.56 -1.74 -9.35
CA GLU A 197 7.55 -1.79 -10.82
C GLU A 197 6.90 -3.07 -11.36
N ARG A 198 7.09 -4.22 -10.69
CA ARG A 198 6.35 -5.45 -11.01
C ARG A 198 4.84 -5.26 -10.86
N GLN A 199 4.40 -4.63 -9.78
CA GLN A 199 2.98 -4.38 -9.53
C GLN A 199 2.40 -3.40 -10.53
N LYS A 200 3.11 -2.32 -10.88
CA LYS A 200 2.70 -1.38 -11.94
C LYS A 200 2.50 -2.10 -13.28
N HIS A 201 3.43 -2.99 -13.65
CA HIS A 201 3.30 -3.79 -14.86
C HIS A 201 2.06 -4.69 -14.82
N MET A 202 1.81 -5.38 -13.70
CA MET A 202 0.61 -6.20 -13.52
C MET A 202 -0.68 -5.39 -13.63
N CYS A 203 -0.75 -4.23 -12.99
CA CYS A 203 -1.88 -3.30 -13.08
C CYS A 203 -2.12 -2.86 -14.53
N SER A 204 -1.07 -2.55 -15.29
CA SER A 204 -1.19 -2.20 -16.71
C SER A 204 -1.77 -3.35 -17.54
N VAL A 205 -1.32 -4.59 -17.31
CA VAL A 205 -1.87 -5.78 -17.99
C VAL A 205 -3.34 -5.98 -17.65
N LEU A 206 -3.71 -5.86 -16.38
CA LEU A 206 -5.11 -5.99 -15.94
C LEU A 206 -6.00 -4.87 -16.49
N GLN A 207 -5.47 -3.65 -16.58
CA GLN A 207 -6.15 -2.51 -17.20
C GLN A 207 -6.45 -2.79 -18.68
N HIS A 208 -5.45 -3.23 -19.44
CA HIS A 208 -5.67 -3.64 -20.83
C HIS A 208 -6.73 -4.75 -20.94
N LYS A 209 -6.71 -5.73 -20.03
CA LYS A 209 -7.69 -6.81 -20.05
C LYS A 209 -9.11 -6.32 -19.74
N MET A 210 -9.24 -5.39 -18.80
CA MET A 210 -10.53 -4.76 -18.49
C MET A 210 -11.06 -4.00 -19.72
N ASP A 211 -10.20 -3.26 -20.41
CA ASP A 211 -10.61 -2.46 -21.58
C ASP A 211 -11.04 -3.35 -22.76
N GLU A 212 -10.37 -4.48 -22.99
CA GLU A 212 -10.82 -5.52 -23.95
C GLU A 212 -12.22 -6.04 -23.60
N LEU A 213 -12.47 -6.35 -22.32
CA LEU A 213 -13.76 -6.88 -21.89
C LEU A 213 -14.87 -5.83 -21.98
N LYS A 214 -14.58 -4.56 -21.66
CA LYS A 214 -15.50 -3.43 -21.84
C LYS A 214 -15.89 -3.24 -23.30
N GLU A 215 -14.93 -3.34 -24.21
CA GLU A 215 -15.21 -3.24 -25.64
C GLU A 215 -16.06 -4.42 -26.14
N GLY A 216 -15.78 -5.64 -25.66
CA GLY A 216 -16.63 -6.81 -25.95
C GLY A 216 -18.05 -6.67 -25.39
N LEU A 217 -18.23 -6.04 -24.23
CA LEU A 217 -19.55 -5.68 -23.69
C LEU A 217 -20.28 -4.70 -24.62
N ARG A 218 -19.61 -3.62 -25.03
CA ARG A 218 -20.16 -2.59 -25.93
C ARG A 218 -20.66 -3.20 -27.25
N GLN A 219 -19.86 -4.06 -27.88
CA GLN A 219 -20.23 -4.73 -29.13
C GLN A 219 -21.46 -5.64 -28.96
N ARG A 220 -21.58 -6.33 -27.83
CA ARG A 220 -22.76 -7.15 -27.56
C ARG A 220 -24.01 -6.30 -27.41
N ASP A 221 -23.91 -5.18 -26.71
CA ASP A 221 -25.04 -4.28 -26.47
C ASP A 221 -25.51 -3.65 -27.79
N GLU A 222 -24.60 -3.27 -28.68
CA GLU A 222 -24.91 -2.83 -30.06
C GLU A 222 -25.68 -3.90 -30.85
N LEU A 223 -25.24 -5.17 -30.78
CA LEU A 223 -25.95 -6.28 -31.43
C LEU A 223 -27.34 -6.54 -30.84
N ILE A 224 -27.52 -6.30 -29.54
CA ILE A 224 -28.83 -6.41 -28.88
C ILE A 224 -29.76 -5.31 -29.41
N GLU A 225 -29.29 -4.07 -29.49
CA GLU A 225 -30.06 -2.94 -30.04
C GLU A 225 -30.44 -3.18 -31.51
N GLU A 226 -29.51 -3.66 -32.34
CA GLU A 226 -29.78 -3.98 -33.74
C GLU A 226 -30.83 -5.09 -33.88
N ASN A 227 -30.74 -6.15 -33.06
CA ASN A 227 -31.75 -7.20 -33.02
C ASN A 227 -33.13 -6.70 -32.61
N GLN A 228 -33.20 -5.81 -31.60
CA GLN A 228 -34.47 -5.21 -31.19
C GLN A 228 -35.08 -4.38 -32.33
N HIS A 229 -34.27 -3.60 -33.04
CA HIS A 229 -34.74 -2.82 -34.19
C HIS A 229 -35.19 -3.73 -35.35
N MET A 230 -34.48 -4.84 -35.63
CA MET A 230 -34.93 -5.84 -36.60
C MET A 230 -36.25 -6.48 -36.19
N GLN A 231 -36.41 -6.83 -34.91
CA GLN A 231 -37.66 -7.39 -34.39
C GLN A 231 -38.83 -6.43 -34.55
N GLN A 232 -38.65 -5.14 -34.27
CA GLN A 232 -39.68 -4.11 -34.50
C GLN A 232 -40.10 -4.01 -35.97
N LYS A 233 -39.16 -4.17 -36.91
CA LYS A 233 -39.46 -4.22 -38.35
C LYS A 233 -40.27 -5.47 -38.70
N ILE A 234 -39.88 -6.63 -38.19
CA ILE A 234 -40.62 -7.89 -38.38
C ILE A 234 -42.05 -7.73 -37.88
N ASP A 235 -42.24 -7.17 -36.68
CA ASP A 235 -43.56 -6.96 -36.09
C ASP A 235 -44.42 -6.00 -36.92
N THR A 236 -43.80 -4.95 -37.48
CA THR A 236 -44.49 -4.02 -38.39
C THR A 236 -44.92 -4.73 -39.68
N MET A 237 -44.02 -5.46 -40.32
CA MET A 237 -44.34 -6.22 -41.55
C MET A 237 -45.38 -7.31 -41.29
N ALA A 238 -45.36 -7.96 -40.12
CA ALA A 238 -46.35 -8.96 -39.74
C ALA A 238 -47.76 -8.36 -39.64
N LYS A 239 -47.88 -7.14 -39.10
CA LYS A 239 -49.16 -6.40 -39.07
C LYS A 239 -49.64 -6.06 -40.50
N GLU A 240 -48.77 -5.55 -41.35
CA GLU A 240 -49.11 -5.26 -42.75
C GLU A 240 -49.59 -6.51 -43.50
N VAL A 241 -48.90 -7.63 -43.31
CA VAL A 241 -49.30 -8.92 -43.90
C VAL A 241 -50.68 -9.34 -43.40
N PHE A 242 -50.96 -9.17 -42.10
CA PHE A 242 -52.26 -9.48 -41.52
C PHE A 242 -53.39 -8.63 -42.13
N ASP A 243 -53.19 -7.31 -42.23
CA ASP A 243 -54.18 -6.39 -42.83
C ASP A 243 -54.45 -6.71 -44.31
N LEU A 244 -53.40 -7.08 -45.05
CA LEU A 244 -53.51 -7.53 -46.44
C LEU A 244 -54.25 -8.87 -46.55
N GLN A 245 -54.00 -9.81 -45.64
CA GLN A 245 -54.74 -11.08 -45.58
C GLN A 245 -56.23 -10.85 -45.32
N GLU A 246 -56.58 -9.95 -44.40
CA GLU A 246 -57.98 -9.59 -44.14
C GLU A 246 -58.65 -8.98 -45.39
N THR A 247 -57.92 -8.10 -46.09
CA THR A 247 -58.38 -7.51 -47.35
C THR A 247 -58.61 -8.56 -48.44
N LEU A 248 -57.70 -9.54 -48.56
CA LEU A 248 -57.86 -10.66 -49.50
C LEU A 248 -59.08 -11.51 -49.16
N LEU A 249 -59.26 -11.87 -47.88
CA LEU A 249 -60.45 -12.61 -47.42
C LEU A 249 -61.76 -11.89 -47.75
N TRP A 250 -61.79 -10.56 -47.60
CA TRP A 250 -62.95 -9.76 -47.99
C TRP A 250 -63.18 -9.82 -49.52
N LYS A 251 -62.11 -9.69 -50.32
CA LYS A 251 -62.20 -9.81 -51.78
C LYS A 251 -62.67 -11.18 -52.23
N ASP A 252 -62.20 -12.26 -51.63
CA ASP A 252 -62.63 -13.63 -51.96
C ASP A 252 -64.12 -13.84 -51.67
N LYS A 253 -64.60 -13.35 -50.51
CA LYS A 253 -66.05 -13.35 -50.19
C LYS A 253 -66.85 -12.56 -51.24
N LYS A 254 -66.33 -11.41 -51.67
CA LYS A 254 -67.00 -10.56 -52.67
C LYS A 254 -67.02 -11.24 -54.05
N ILE A 255 -65.91 -11.87 -54.46
CA ILE A 255 -65.82 -12.65 -55.70
C ILE A 255 -66.84 -13.79 -55.66
N GLY A 256 -66.88 -14.58 -54.59
CA GLY A 256 -67.84 -15.68 -54.46
C GLY A 256 -69.32 -15.22 -54.49
N ALA A 257 -69.63 -14.03 -53.96
CA ALA A 257 -70.97 -13.45 -54.10
C ALA A 257 -71.29 -13.04 -55.54
N LEU A 258 -70.32 -12.49 -56.26
CA LEU A 258 -70.47 -12.12 -57.68
C LEU A 258 -70.59 -13.36 -58.58
N GLU A 259 -69.87 -14.44 -58.29
CA GLU A 259 -69.98 -15.72 -58.99
C GLU A 259 -71.38 -16.31 -58.85
N LYS A 260 -71.93 -16.34 -57.63
CA LYS A 260 -73.33 -16.77 -57.40
C LYS A 260 -74.34 -15.91 -58.16
N GLN A 261 -74.13 -14.59 -58.20
CA GLN A 261 -74.99 -13.69 -58.96
C GLN A 261 -74.91 -13.96 -60.47
N LYS A 262 -73.72 -14.22 -60.99
CA LYS A 262 -73.50 -14.59 -62.40
C LYS A 262 -74.24 -15.88 -62.74
N ASP A 263 -74.19 -16.89 -61.89
CA ASP A 263 -74.89 -18.17 -62.09
C ASP A 263 -76.41 -17.97 -62.08
N TYR A 264 -76.94 -17.17 -61.16
CA TYR A 264 -78.36 -16.81 -61.14
C TYR A 264 -78.82 -16.10 -62.43
N ILE A 265 -78.02 -15.14 -62.92
CA ILE A 265 -78.30 -14.47 -64.20
C ILE A 265 -78.25 -15.45 -65.37
N ALA A 266 -77.38 -16.47 -65.32
CA ALA A 266 -77.34 -17.52 -66.33
C ALA A 266 -78.63 -18.36 -66.31
N CYS A 267 -79.14 -18.74 -65.13
CA CYS A 267 -80.43 -19.43 -65.01
C CYS A 267 -81.58 -18.60 -65.59
N LEU A 268 -81.67 -17.32 -65.26
CA LEU A 268 -82.70 -16.42 -65.82
C LEU A 268 -82.60 -16.29 -67.34
N ARG A 269 -81.39 -16.31 -67.91
CA ARG A 269 -81.23 -16.32 -69.37
C ARG A 269 -81.76 -17.62 -69.97
N ASN A 270 -81.42 -18.76 -69.37
CA ASN A 270 -81.90 -20.06 -69.84
C ASN A 270 -83.43 -20.15 -69.77
N GLU A 271 -84.05 -19.73 -68.66
CA GLU A 271 -85.51 -19.67 -68.52
C GLU A 271 -86.15 -18.74 -69.55
N ARG A 272 -85.60 -17.53 -69.74
CA ARG A 272 -86.06 -16.61 -70.78
C ARG A 272 -85.95 -17.23 -72.18
N ASP A 273 -84.86 -17.93 -72.46
CA ASP A 273 -84.63 -18.55 -73.77
C ASP A 273 -85.60 -19.73 -73.99
N ALA A 274 -85.87 -20.53 -72.96
CA ALA A 274 -86.92 -21.57 -72.98
C ALA A 274 -88.32 -20.98 -73.18
N LEU A 275 -88.69 -19.92 -72.45
CA LEU A 275 -89.98 -19.23 -72.62
C LEU A 275 -90.12 -18.61 -74.02
N ARG A 276 -89.03 -18.18 -74.64
CA ARG A 276 -89.02 -17.70 -76.03
C ARG A 276 -89.26 -18.83 -77.02
N GLU A 277 -88.70 -20.00 -76.76
CA GLU A 277 -88.93 -21.21 -77.56
C GLU A 277 -90.39 -21.67 -77.42
N GLU A 278 -90.93 -21.75 -76.21
CA GLU A 278 -92.34 -22.07 -75.95
C GLU A 278 -93.30 -21.06 -76.61
N LEU A 279 -92.98 -19.75 -76.57
CA LEU A 279 -93.75 -18.74 -77.28
C LEU A 279 -93.67 -18.90 -78.81
N ALA A 280 -92.52 -19.30 -79.34
CA ALA A 280 -92.37 -19.59 -80.77
C ALA A 280 -93.20 -20.81 -81.17
N ASP A 281 -93.18 -21.88 -80.36
CA ASP A 281 -94.01 -23.07 -80.54
C ASP A 281 -95.50 -22.72 -80.45
N LEU A 282 -95.92 -21.93 -79.45
CA LEU A 282 -97.31 -21.45 -79.35
C LEU A 282 -97.71 -20.57 -80.54
N GLN A 283 -96.83 -19.70 -81.03
CA GLN A 283 -97.09 -18.94 -82.26
C GLN A 283 -97.18 -19.84 -83.49
N GLU A 284 -96.39 -20.91 -83.57
CA GLU A 284 -96.50 -21.91 -84.62
C GLU A 284 -97.82 -22.69 -84.50
N THR A 285 -98.21 -23.11 -83.30
CA THR A 285 -99.50 -23.77 -83.07
C THR A 285 -100.68 -22.87 -83.39
N VAL A 286 -100.64 -21.57 -83.03
CA VAL A 286 -101.64 -20.57 -83.46
C VAL A 286 -101.65 -20.42 -84.98
N LYS A 287 -100.49 -20.38 -85.66
CA LYS A 287 -100.44 -20.39 -87.13
C LYS A 287 -100.98 -21.70 -87.73
N THR A 288 -100.84 -22.85 -87.06
CA THR A 288 -101.45 -24.12 -87.48
C THR A 288 -102.94 -24.18 -87.17
N ALA A 289 -103.40 -23.57 -86.08
CA ALA A 289 -104.81 -23.41 -85.73
C ALA A 289 -105.50 -22.40 -86.66
N GLU A 290 -104.80 -21.37 -87.15
CA GLU A 290 -105.28 -20.51 -88.23
C GLU A 290 -105.37 -21.25 -89.58
N LYS A 291 -104.54 -22.29 -89.81
CA LYS A 291 -104.65 -23.20 -90.96
C LYS A 291 -105.76 -24.26 -90.81
N HIS A 292 -106.24 -24.48 -89.59
CA HIS A 292 -107.33 -25.39 -89.26
C HIS A 292 -108.41 -24.65 -88.49
N GLY A 293 -109.21 -23.87 -89.23
CA GLY A 293 -110.24 -22.99 -88.70
C GLY A 293 -111.14 -23.67 -87.68
N LEU A 294 -110.91 -23.34 -86.40
CA LEU A 294 -111.81 -23.62 -85.31
C LEU A 294 -111.99 -22.36 -84.47
N VAL A 295 -113.19 -21.82 -84.60
CA VAL A 295 -113.80 -20.76 -83.79
C VAL A 295 -114.63 -21.44 -82.71
N ILE A 296 -114.46 -21.09 -81.43
CA ILE A 296 -115.51 -21.29 -80.43
C ILE A 296 -115.66 -20.01 -79.57
N ILE A 297 -116.92 -19.60 -79.47
CA ILE A 297 -117.54 -18.39 -78.92
C ILE A 297 -117.75 -18.52 -77.39
N PRO A 298 -117.78 -17.42 -76.62
CA PRO A 298 -117.87 -17.41 -75.15
C PRO A 298 -119.29 -17.69 -74.60
N ASP A 299 -119.37 -18.26 -73.38
CA ASP A 299 -120.08 -17.72 -72.19
C ASP A 299 -120.55 -18.81 -71.20
N GLY A 300 -120.47 -18.50 -69.90
CA GLY A 300 -121.45 -18.94 -68.90
C GLY A 300 -121.02 -19.94 -67.81
N THR A 301 -120.88 -19.44 -66.56
CA THR A 301 -121.02 -20.12 -65.24
C THR A 301 -122.40 -20.84 -65.08
N PRO A 302 -122.77 -21.62 -64.03
CA PRO A 302 -122.25 -21.73 -62.64
C PRO A 302 -122.22 -23.15 -61.96
N ASN A 303 -121.63 -23.19 -60.75
CA ASN A 303 -121.72 -24.11 -59.59
C ASN A 303 -122.44 -25.49 -59.66
N GLY A 304 -121.80 -26.49 -59.01
CA GLY A 304 -122.48 -27.69 -58.48
C GLY A 304 -121.53 -28.71 -57.85
N ASP A 305 -121.63 -28.85 -56.53
CA ASP A 305 -120.87 -29.65 -55.55
C ASP A 305 -121.03 -31.19 -55.66
N VAL A 306 -120.17 -31.95 -54.95
CA VAL A 306 -120.45 -33.16 -54.11
C VAL A 306 -119.26 -34.16 -54.06
N ASN A 307 -118.53 -34.06 -52.94
CA ASN A 307 -118.03 -35.09 -52.00
C ASN A 307 -117.40 -36.44 -52.44
N HIS A 308 -116.23 -36.75 -51.86
CA HIS A 308 -116.11 -37.82 -50.86
C HIS A 308 -114.85 -37.71 -49.96
N GLU A 309 -115.05 -37.75 -48.63
CA GLU A 309 -114.07 -38.08 -47.56
C GLU A 309 -113.65 -39.57 -47.63
N PRO A 310 -112.59 -40.08 -46.92
CA PRO A 310 -112.10 -39.61 -45.61
C PRO A 310 -110.56 -39.61 -45.40
N MET A 311 -110.08 -38.93 -44.35
CA MET A 311 -109.41 -39.59 -43.22
C MET A 311 -108.85 -38.53 -42.25
N VAL A 312 -109.38 -38.59 -41.04
CA VAL A 312 -109.02 -37.86 -39.82
C VAL A 312 -107.51 -37.60 -39.70
N GLY A 313 -107.14 -36.32 -39.65
CA GLY A 313 -105.84 -35.85 -39.19
C GLY A 313 -105.99 -34.43 -38.66
N ALA A 314 -105.89 -34.26 -37.35
CA ALA A 314 -106.12 -32.98 -36.66
C ALA A 314 -105.36 -31.81 -37.32
N ILE A 315 -106.09 -30.83 -37.87
CA ILE A 315 -105.51 -29.53 -38.26
C ILE A 315 -105.32 -28.72 -36.97
N THR A 316 -104.14 -28.84 -36.37
CA THR A 316 -103.68 -27.90 -35.35
C THR A 316 -103.20 -26.63 -36.02
N VAL A 317 -103.80 -25.49 -35.68
CA VAL A 317 -103.32 -24.17 -36.08
C VAL A 317 -101.97 -23.94 -35.37
N VAL A 318 -100.91 -23.78 -36.14
CA VAL A 318 -99.55 -23.53 -35.63
C VAL A 318 -99.22 -22.05 -35.82
N SER A 319 -98.52 -21.42 -34.89
CA SER A 319 -98.09 -20.01 -35.05
C SER A 319 -97.17 -19.88 -36.27
N GLN A 320 -97.10 -18.67 -36.85
CA GLN A 320 -96.26 -18.42 -38.01
C GLN A 320 -94.78 -18.76 -37.74
N GLU A 321 -94.28 -18.56 -36.51
CA GLU A 321 -92.92 -18.96 -36.15
C GLU A 321 -92.73 -20.48 -36.16
N ALA A 322 -93.71 -21.23 -35.63
CA ALA A 322 -93.61 -22.69 -35.58
C ALA A 322 -93.82 -23.35 -36.96
N ALA A 323 -94.55 -22.71 -37.88
CA ALA A 323 -94.60 -23.13 -39.28
C ALA A 323 -93.23 -22.96 -39.97
N GLN A 324 -92.54 -21.86 -39.70
CA GLN A 324 -91.24 -21.54 -40.31
C GLN A 324 -90.11 -22.46 -39.81
N VAL A 325 -90.13 -22.82 -38.51
CA VAL A 325 -89.19 -23.80 -37.93
C VAL A 325 -89.43 -25.22 -38.48
N LEU A 326 -90.68 -25.57 -38.79
CA LEU A 326 -91.02 -26.85 -39.41
C LEU A 326 -90.64 -26.90 -40.89
N GLU A 327 -90.63 -25.76 -41.59
CA GLU A 327 -90.18 -25.64 -42.98
C GLU A 327 -88.66 -25.84 -43.08
N SER A 328 -87.89 -25.32 -42.10
CA SER A 328 -86.43 -25.54 -42.04
C SER A 328 -86.01 -26.98 -41.74
N ALA A 329 -86.91 -27.83 -41.22
CA ALA A 329 -86.65 -29.24 -40.92
C ALA A 329 -86.75 -30.17 -42.16
N GLY A 330 -87.05 -29.61 -43.34
CA GLY A 330 -87.18 -30.30 -44.64
C GLY A 330 -88.55 -30.94 -44.88
N GLU A 331 -88.74 -31.59 -46.03
CA GLU A 331 -90.03 -32.18 -46.44
C GLU A 331 -90.34 -33.53 -45.77
N GLY A 332 -91.63 -33.78 -45.47
CA GLY A 332 -92.13 -35.03 -44.88
C GLY A 332 -93.33 -34.84 -43.95
N PRO A 333 -93.99 -35.93 -43.51
CA PRO A 333 -95.07 -35.86 -42.54
C PRO A 333 -94.59 -35.27 -41.20
N LEU A 334 -95.52 -34.64 -40.45
CA LEU A 334 -95.21 -33.81 -39.29
C LEU A 334 -94.39 -34.55 -38.22
N ASP A 335 -94.66 -35.85 -38.04
CA ASP A 335 -93.94 -36.73 -37.13
C ASP A 335 -92.45 -36.90 -37.50
N VAL A 336 -92.13 -36.95 -38.80
CA VAL A 336 -90.76 -37.05 -39.32
C VAL A 336 -90.01 -35.73 -39.10
N ARG A 337 -90.65 -34.59 -39.38
CA ARG A 337 -90.08 -33.26 -39.14
C ARG A 337 -89.83 -32.99 -37.66
N LEU A 338 -90.78 -33.35 -36.80
CA LEU A 338 -90.63 -33.26 -35.34
C LEU A 338 -89.50 -34.18 -34.83
N ARG A 339 -89.34 -35.37 -35.40
CA ARG A 339 -88.24 -36.29 -35.03
C ARG A 339 -86.87 -35.76 -35.44
N LYS A 340 -86.76 -35.14 -36.62
CA LYS A 340 -85.52 -34.47 -37.06
C LYS A 340 -85.16 -33.31 -36.15
N LEU A 341 -86.10 -32.41 -35.86
CA LEU A 341 -85.91 -31.30 -34.92
C LEU A 341 -85.56 -31.79 -33.51
N ALA A 342 -86.16 -32.90 -33.06
CA ALA A 342 -85.80 -33.53 -31.79
C ALA A 342 -84.37 -34.09 -31.81
N GLY A 343 -83.93 -34.70 -32.91
CA GLY A 343 -82.57 -35.18 -33.10
C GLY A 343 -81.53 -34.04 -33.12
N GLU A 344 -81.80 -32.97 -33.87
CA GLU A 344 -80.97 -31.76 -33.89
C GLU A 344 -80.90 -31.10 -32.51
N LYS A 345 -82.02 -31.06 -31.78
CA LYS A 345 -82.07 -30.60 -30.40
C LYS A 345 -81.21 -31.48 -29.48
N GLU A 346 -81.26 -32.80 -29.62
CA GLU A 346 -80.40 -33.71 -28.84
C GLU A 346 -78.91 -33.56 -29.18
N GLU A 347 -78.59 -33.30 -30.44
CA GLU A 347 -77.23 -33.06 -30.91
C GLU A 347 -76.69 -31.72 -30.39
N LEU A 348 -77.48 -30.65 -30.47
CA LEU A 348 -77.17 -29.35 -29.87
C LEU A 348 -77.04 -29.44 -28.35
N LEU A 349 -77.93 -30.20 -27.68
CA LEU A 349 -77.80 -30.46 -26.23
C LEU A 349 -76.52 -31.23 -25.91
N SER A 350 -76.08 -32.14 -26.79
CA SER A 350 -74.82 -32.88 -26.64
C SER A 350 -73.61 -31.98 -26.86
N GLN A 351 -73.67 -31.05 -27.82
CA GLN A 351 -72.64 -30.01 -28.02
C GLN A 351 -72.59 -29.04 -26.83
N ILE A 352 -73.74 -28.62 -26.29
CA ILE A 352 -73.80 -27.78 -25.08
C ILE A 352 -73.21 -28.53 -23.88
N ARG A 353 -73.51 -29.82 -23.70
CA ARG A 353 -72.89 -30.64 -22.64
C ARG A 353 -71.37 -30.73 -22.82
N LYS A 354 -70.89 -30.93 -24.05
CA LYS A 354 -69.45 -30.99 -24.35
C LYS A 354 -68.75 -29.65 -24.12
N LEU A 355 -69.33 -28.54 -24.57
CA LEU A 355 -68.81 -27.19 -24.36
C LEU A 355 -68.85 -26.80 -22.87
N LYS A 356 -69.90 -27.21 -22.13
CA LYS A 356 -69.94 -27.06 -20.68
C LYS A 356 -68.83 -27.86 -20.01
N LEU A 357 -68.62 -29.12 -20.41
CA LEU A 357 -67.52 -29.95 -19.88
C LEU A 357 -66.16 -29.31 -20.19
N GLN A 358 -65.95 -28.81 -21.42
CA GLN A 358 -64.72 -28.12 -21.81
C GLN A 358 -64.53 -26.80 -21.05
N LEU A 359 -65.61 -26.04 -20.81
CA LEU A 359 -65.57 -24.83 -20.00
C LEU A 359 -65.30 -25.16 -18.52
N GLU A 360 -65.85 -26.26 -18.01
CA GLU A 360 -65.58 -26.79 -16.66
C GLU A 360 -64.13 -27.28 -16.55
N GLU A 361 -63.61 -27.96 -17.57
CA GLU A 361 -62.21 -28.41 -17.69
C GLU A 361 -61.25 -27.24 -17.80
N GLU A 362 -61.56 -26.19 -18.57
CA GLU A 362 -60.75 -24.97 -18.66
C GLU A 362 -60.86 -24.13 -17.38
N ARG A 363 -62.04 -24.07 -16.74
CA ARG A 363 -62.18 -23.47 -15.40
C ARG A 363 -61.41 -24.26 -14.36
N GLN A 364 -61.43 -25.59 -14.40
CA GLN A 364 -60.63 -26.46 -13.54
C GLN A 364 -59.14 -26.38 -13.84
N LYS A 365 -58.73 -26.19 -15.10
CA LYS A 365 -57.34 -25.86 -15.44
C LYS A 365 -56.94 -24.47 -14.96
N CYS A 366 -57.86 -23.50 -14.98
CA CYS A 366 -57.59 -22.17 -14.46
C CYS A 366 -57.50 -22.18 -12.92
N THR A 367 -58.38 -22.90 -12.21
CA THR A 367 -58.24 -23.14 -10.76
C THR A 367 -57.14 -24.13 -10.41
N ARG A 368 -56.67 -24.96 -11.34
CA ARG A 368 -55.47 -25.79 -11.18
C ARG A 368 -54.21 -25.02 -11.58
N ASN A 369 -54.29 -23.94 -12.34
CA ASN A 369 -53.18 -23.02 -12.61
C ASN A 369 -53.04 -21.99 -11.46
N ASP A 370 -54.16 -21.50 -10.90
CA ASP A 370 -54.20 -20.82 -9.60
C ASP A 370 -53.90 -21.80 -8.44
N GLY A 371 -54.24 -23.08 -8.62
CA GLY A 371 -53.92 -24.17 -7.70
C GLY A 371 -52.50 -24.69 -7.86
N THR A 372 -51.81 -24.49 -8.98
CA THR A 372 -50.36 -24.70 -9.11
C THR A 372 -49.58 -23.42 -8.80
N ALA A 373 -50.26 -22.31 -8.55
CA ALA A 373 -49.73 -21.22 -7.74
C ALA A 373 -49.96 -21.46 -6.23
N GLY A 374 -50.93 -22.32 -5.86
CA GLY A 374 -51.26 -22.64 -4.46
C GLY A 374 -50.74 -23.98 -3.91
N ASP A 375 -50.35 -24.94 -4.76
CA ASP A 375 -49.86 -26.28 -4.36
C ASP A 375 -48.35 -26.44 -4.61
N VAL A 376 -47.69 -25.34 -4.97
CA VAL A 376 -46.32 -25.07 -4.55
C VAL A 376 -46.41 -24.32 -3.20
N ALA A 377 -47.17 -24.79 -2.23
CA ALA A 377 -47.12 -24.27 -0.85
C ALA A 377 -46.45 -25.27 0.10
N GLY A 378 -46.47 -26.57 -0.25
CA GLY A 378 -45.73 -27.60 0.48
C GLY A 378 -44.24 -27.67 0.13
N LEU A 379 -43.84 -27.21 -1.07
CA LEU A 379 -42.44 -27.20 -1.55
C LEU A 379 -41.86 -25.78 -1.70
N GLN A 380 -42.68 -24.73 -1.77
CA GLN A 380 -42.19 -23.34 -1.83
C GLN A 380 -41.75 -22.81 -0.48
N ASN A 381 -42.25 -23.36 0.63
CA ASN A 381 -41.62 -23.14 1.93
C ASN A 381 -40.18 -23.66 2.00
N GLY A 382 -39.70 -24.43 1.02
CA GLY A 382 -38.29 -24.78 0.87
C GLY A 382 -37.53 -23.71 0.09
N SER A 383 -38.02 -23.30 -1.09
CA SER A 383 -37.34 -22.33 -1.98
C SER A 383 -37.47 -20.87 -1.54
N ASP A 384 -38.62 -20.44 -0.99
CA ASP A 384 -38.76 -19.13 -0.34
C ASP A 384 -37.95 -19.08 0.96
N LEU A 385 -37.91 -20.17 1.73
CA LEU A 385 -37.07 -20.25 2.93
C LEU A 385 -35.59 -20.19 2.56
N GLN A 386 -35.18 -20.83 1.47
CA GLN A 386 -33.81 -20.78 0.95
C GLN A 386 -33.45 -19.38 0.41
N PHE A 387 -34.39 -18.68 -0.20
CA PHE A 387 -34.24 -17.27 -0.58
C PHE A 387 -34.12 -16.35 0.65
N ILE A 388 -34.94 -16.57 1.68
CA ILE A 388 -34.89 -15.83 2.95
C ILE A 388 -33.58 -16.10 3.71
N GLU A 389 -33.10 -17.35 3.71
CA GLU A 389 -31.80 -17.73 4.29
C GLU A 389 -30.65 -17.08 3.52
N MET A 390 -30.67 -17.12 2.20
CA MET A 390 -29.66 -16.46 1.36
C MET A 390 -29.67 -14.93 1.53
N GLN A 391 -30.86 -14.33 1.68
CA GLN A 391 -31.01 -12.90 2.01
C GLN A 391 -30.46 -12.58 3.41
N ARG A 392 -30.68 -13.45 4.40
CA ARG A 392 -30.12 -13.30 5.75
C ARG A 392 -28.60 -13.45 5.75
N ASP A 393 -28.05 -14.40 5.01
CA ASP A 393 -26.61 -14.60 4.88
C ASP A 393 -25.94 -13.45 4.14
N ALA A 394 -26.54 -12.94 3.07
CA ALA A 394 -26.09 -11.74 2.39
C ALA A 394 -26.09 -10.53 3.35
N ASN A 395 -27.16 -10.35 4.13
CA ASN A 395 -27.24 -9.29 5.14
C ASN A 395 -26.21 -9.47 6.27
N ARG A 396 -25.94 -10.71 6.69
CA ARG A 396 -24.90 -11.06 7.67
C ARG A 396 -23.52 -10.69 7.15
N GLN A 397 -23.21 -11.06 5.91
CA GLN A 397 -21.95 -10.72 5.25
C GLN A 397 -21.80 -9.20 5.07
N ILE A 398 -22.85 -8.49 4.65
CA ILE A 398 -22.86 -7.02 4.57
C ILE A 398 -22.53 -6.40 5.92
N SER A 399 -23.09 -6.95 7.01
CA SER A 399 -22.85 -6.46 8.36
C SER A 399 -21.42 -6.73 8.83
N GLU A 400 -20.87 -7.91 8.53
CA GLU A 400 -19.46 -8.23 8.77
C GLU A 400 -18.51 -7.30 7.99
N TYR A 401 -18.78 -7.04 6.71
CA TYR A 401 -17.97 -6.12 5.91
C TYR A 401 -18.08 -4.67 6.38
N LYS A 402 -19.28 -4.22 6.81
CA LYS A 402 -19.44 -2.90 7.45
C LYS A 402 -18.62 -2.78 8.73
N PHE A 403 -18.61 -3.82 9.57
CA PHE A 403 -17.80 -3.83 10.78
C PHE A 403 -16.30 -3.80 10.46
N LYS A 404 -15.85 -4.62 9.51
CA LYS A 404 -14.45 -4.62 9.06
C LYS A 404 -14.04 -3.27 8.47
N LEU A 405 -14.91 -2.63 7.69
CA LEU A 405 -14.69 -1.30 7.14
C LEU A 405 -14.55 -0.27 8.26
N SER A 406 -15.48 -0.24 9.21
CA SER A 406 -15.43 0.70 10.35
C SER A 406 -14.16 0.50 11.20
N LYS A 407 -13.71 -0.75 11.37
CA LYS A 407 -12.45 -1.03 12.05
C LYS A 407 -11.23 -0.53 11.26
N ALA A 408 -11.21 -0.76 9.94
CA ALA A 408 -10.16 -0.25 9.08
C ALA A 408 -10.11 1.29 9.06
N GLU A 409 -11.26 1.97 9.07
CA GLU A 409 -11.35 3.43 9.18
C GLU A 409 -10.78 3.94 10.52
N GLN A 410 -11.01 3.21 11.61
CA GLN A 410 -10.41 3.52 12.92
C GLN A 410 -8.90 3.29 12.94
N ASP A 411 -8.41 2.25 12.29
CA ASP A 411 -6.97 1.98 12.17
C ASP A 411 -6.29 3.06 11.30
N ILE A 412 -6.92 3.51 10.20
CA ILE A 412 -6.44 4.61 9.35
C ILE A 412 -6.27 5.88 10.18
N THR A 413 -7.30 6.30 10.93
CA THR A 413 -7.22 7.52 11.75
C THR A 413 -6.13 7.43 12.82
N THR A 414 -5.87 6.24 13.36
CA THR A 414 -4.76 6.02 14.32
C THR A 414 -3.39 6.15 13.64
N LEU A 415 -3.24 5.58 12.44
CA LEU A 415 -2.02 5.68 11.65
C LEU A 415 -1.74 7.12 11.20
N GLU A 416 -2.76 7.87 10.80
CA GLU A 416 -2.65 9.28 10.42
C GLU A 416 -2.13 10.16 11.58
N GLN A 417 -2.59 9.90 12.81
CA GLN A 417 -2.06 10.59 14.00
C GLN A 417 -0.59 10.23 14.26
N SER A 418 -0.22 8.96 14.07
CA SER A 418 1.18 8.53 14.21
C SER A 418 2.08 9.19 13.16
N ILE A 419 1.63 9.26 11.90
CA ILE A 419 2.33 9.96 10.81
C ILE A 419 2.53 11.43 11.18
N SER A 420 1.47 12.13 11.61
CA SER A 420 1.55 13.55 11.99
C SER A 420 2.59 13.80 13.10
N ARG A 421 2.68 12.88 14.08
CA ARG A 421 3.67 12.96 15.16
C ARG A 421 5.11 12.74 14.65
N LEU A 422 5.30 11.76 13.76
CA LEU A 422 6.59 11.45 13.16
C LEU A 422 7.07 12.58 12.24
N GLU A 423 6.19 13.14 11.42
CA GLU A 423 6.48 14.32 10.59
C GLU A 423 6.95 15.49 11.45
N GLY A 424 6.29 15.74 12.59
CA GLY A 424 6.71 16.74 13.56
C GLY A 424 8.09 16.46 14.17
N GLN A 425 8.46 15.20 14.42
CA GLN A 425 9.81 14.82 14.86
C GLN A 425 10.85 15.06 13.78
N VAL A 426 10.57 14.63 12.54
CA VAL A 426 11.47 14.82 11.39
C VAL A 426 11.75 16.30 11.17
N LEU A 427 10.73 17.15 11.24
CA LEU A 427 10.90 18.60 11.10
C LEU A 427 11.85 19.16 12.17
N ARG A 428 11.68 18.75 13.44
CA ARG A 428 12.56 19.19 14.53
C ARG A 428 14.00 18.72 14.35
N TYR A 429 14.21 17.46 13.98
CA TYR A 429 15.56 16.94 13.75
C TYR A 429 16.23 17.61 12.56
N LYS A 430 15.47 17.91 11.50
CA LYS A 430 15.98 18.67 10.36
C LYS A 430 16.45 20.06 10.77
N THR A 431 15.64 20.81 11.51
CA THR A 431 16.05 22.14 12.00
C THR A 431 17.25 22.06 12.95
N ALA A 432 17.32 21.03 13.81
CA ALA A 432 18.46 20.83 14.68
C ALA A 432 19.75 20.53 13.90
N ALA A 433 19.68 19.70 12.86
CA ALA A 433 20.81 19.39 11.99
C ALA A 433 21.29 20.62 11.21
N GLU A 434 20.37 21.39 10.62
CA GLU A 434 20.71 22.65 9.91
C GLU A 434 21.37 23.67 10.85
N ASN A 435 20.95 23.73 12.11
CA ASN A 435 21.58 24.61 13.11
C ASN A 435 22.97 24.10 13.53
N ALA A 436 23.14 22.78 13.67
CA ALA A 436 24.44 22.20 14.00
C ALA A 436 25.46 22.43 12.88
N GLU A 437 25.04 22.30 11.61
CA GLU A 437 25.89 22.59 10.44
C GLU A 437 26.36 24.04 10.43
N LYS A 438 25.47 25.00 10.70
CA LYS A 438 25.84 26.42 10.83
C LYS A 438 26.88 26.66 11.92
N VAL A 439 26.68 26.07 13.10
CA VAL A 439 27.64 26.19 14.22
C VAL A 439 28.99 25.56 13.86
N GLU A 440 29.00 24.43 13.16
CA GLU A 440 30.23 23.79 12.70
C GLU A 440 31.02 24.69 11.75
N ASP A 441 30.33 25.35 10.81
CA ASP A 441 30.94 26.28 9.86
C ASP A 441 31.51 27.53 10.55
N GLU A 442 30.81 28.07 11.55
CA GLU A 442 31.32 29.14 12.41
C GLU A 442 32.58 28.73 13.16
N LEU A 443 32.59 27.56 13.79
CA LEU A 443 33.75 27.01 14.50
C LEU A 443 34.93 26.75 13.55
N LYS A 444 34.67 26.27 12.32
CA LYS A 444 35.70 26.14 11.27
C LYS A 444 36.30 27.49 10.90
N ALA A 445 35.48 28.54 10.80
CA ALA A 445 35.95 29.89 10.52
C ALA A 445 36.80 30.45 11.67
N GLU A 446 36.36 30.28 12.92
CA GLU A 446 37.12 30.68 14.12
C GLU A 446 38.45 29.92 14.23
N LYS A 447 38.45 28.60 14.01
CA LYS A 447 39.67 27.80 13.99
C LYS A 447 40.69 28.35 12.98
N ARG A 448 40.26 28.67 11.77
CA ARG A 448 41.14 29.28 10.75
C ARG A 448 41.66 30.64 11.18
N LYS A 449 40.84 31.45 11.86
CA LYS A 449 41.25 32.75 12.41
C LYS A 449 42.33 32.59 13.49
N LEU A 450 42.07 31.73 14.48
CA LEU A 450 43.02 31.45 15.56
C LEU A 450 44.32 30.84 15.04
N GLN A 451 44.26 29.98 14.02
CA GLN A 451 45.47 29.45 13.37
C GLN A 451 46.32 30.54 12.71
N ARG A 452 45.70 31.54 12.08
CA ARG A 452 46.43 32.69 11.52
C ARG A 452 47.06 33.53 12.63
N GLU A 453 46.30 33.82 13.69
CA GLU A 453 46.78 34.60 14.83
C GLU A 453 47.95 33.90 15.53
N LEU A 454 47.86 32.57 15.74
CA LEU A 454 48.95 31.76 16.28
C LEU A 454 50.21 31.87 15.42
N ARG A 455 50.06 31.79 14.09
CA ARG A 455 51.21 31.88 13.18
C ARG A 455 51.88 33.24 13.27
N THR A 456 51.10 34.32 13.24
CA THR A 456 51.62 35.68 13.44
C THR A 456 52.32 35.86 14.79
N ALA A 457 51.79 35.24 15.85
CA ALA A 457 52.42 35.28 17.17
C ALA A 457 53.74 34.52 17.22
N LEU A 458 53.83 33.36 16.56
CA LEU A 458 55.07 32.59 16.43
C LEU A 458 56.13 33.35 15.64
N ASP A 459 55.77 33.95 14.51
CA ASP A 459 56.70 34.76 13.70
C ASP A 459 57.27 35.92 14.55
N LYS A 460 56.44 36.54 15.40
CA LYS A 460 56.87 37.61 16.32
C LYS A 460 57.77 37.11 17.44
N ILE A 461 57.57 35.88 17.93
CA ILE A 461 58.48 35.25 18.90
C ILE A 461 59.84 35.03 18.25
N GLU A 462 59.90 34.48 17.03
CA GLU A 462 61.16 34.26 16.31
C GLU A 462 61.93 35.59 16.10
N GLU A 463 61.24 36.67 15.72
CA GLU A 463 61.85 38.00 15.62
C GLU A 463 62.44 38.49 16.95
N MET A 464 61.69 38.31 18.04
CA MET A 464 62.14 38.68 19.39
C MET A 464 63.32 37.81 19.87
N GLU A 465 63.33 36.52 19.56
CA GLU A 465 64.44 35.63 19.88
C GLU A 465 65.71 36.01 19.11
N MET A 466 65.58 36.35 17.83
CA MET A 466 66.69 36.84 17.01
C MET A 466 67.27 38.15 17.55
N THR A 467 66.42 39.13 17.87
CA THR A 467 66.88 40.40 18.47
C THR A 467 67.54 40.18 19.83
N ASN A 468 66.99 39.30 20.66
CA ASN A 468 67.57 38.97 21.95
C ASN A 468 68.94 38.28 21.80
N SER A 469 69.09 37.36 20.84
CA SER A 469 70.38 36.74 20.49
C SER A 469 71.42 37.78 20.06
N HIS A 470 71.04 38.77 19.26
CA HIS A 470 71.93 39.87 18.87
C HIS A 470 72.35 40.73 20.07
N LEU A 471 71.41 41.07 20.96
CA LEU A 471 71.68 41.82 22.18
C LEU A 471 72.60 41.05 23.12
N ALA A 472 72.35 39.75 23.33
CA ALA A 472 73.19 38.87 24.13
C ALA A 472 74.64 38.85 23.61
N LYS A 473 74.84 38.64 22.30
CA LYS A 473 76.17 38.67 21.67
C LYS A 473 76.87 40.02 21.86
N ARG A 474 76.15 41.13 21.75
CA ARG A 474 76.72 42.48 21.96
C ARG A 474 77.11 42.70 23.43
N LEU A 475 76.30 42.19 24.35
CA LEU A 475 76.55 42.26 25.79
C LEU A 475 77.78 41.42 26.16
N GLU A 476 77.94 40.23 25.59
CA GLU A 476 79.16 39.42 25.75
C GLU A 476 80.41 40.14 25.24
N LYS A 477 80.35 40.78 24.06
CA LYS A 477 81.48 41.60 23.56
C LYS A 477 81.85 42.72 24.52
N MET A 478 80.85 43.42 25.08
CA MET A 478 81.09 44.48 26.06
C MET A 478 81.71 43.95 27.35
N LYS A 479 81.25 42.78 27.83
CA LYS A 479 81.85 42.10 28.98
C LYS A 479 83.30 41.72 28.71
N ALA A 480 83.58 41.09 27.56
CA ALA A 480 84.95 40.73 27.16
C ALA A 480 85.88 41.95 27.08
N ASN A 481 85.42 43.05 26.47
CA ASN A 481 86.18 44.30 26.41
C ASN A 481 86.47 44.88 27.80
N ARG A 482 85.48 44.86 28.70
CA ARG A 482 85.67 45.29 30.09
C ARG A 482 86.71 44.43 30.82
N THR A 483 86.64 43.11 30.66
CA THR A 483 87.60 42.18 31.25
C THR A 483 89.02 42.42 30.70
N ALA A 484 89.15 42.66 29.39
CA ALA A 484 90.44 42.98 28.78
C ALA A 484 91.03 44.31 29.27
N LEU A 485 90.21 45.34 29.45
CA LEU A 485 90.63 46.63 30.02
C LEU A 485 91.08 46.49 31.48
N LEU A 486 90.35 45.70 32.28
CA LEU A 486 90.73 45.41 33.67
C LEU A 486 92.04 44.62 33.78
N ALA A 487 92.39 43.82 32.77
CA ALA A 487 93.66 43.08 32.73
C ALA A 487 94.86 43.92 32.29
N GLN A 488 94.64 45.15 31.79
CA GLN A 488 95.70 46.09 31.38
C GLN A 488 96.02 47.16 32.43
N GLN A 489 95.23 47.23 33.51
CA GLN A 489 95.53 47.99 34.73
C GLN A 489 96.26 47.10 35.72
#